data_AF-A0A7V3D475-F1
#
_entry.id   AF-A0A7V3D475-F1
#
_cell.length_a   1.000
_cell.length_b   1.000
_cell.length_c   1.000
_cell.angle_alpha   90.00
_cell.angle_beta   90.00
_cell.angle_gamma   90.00
#
_symmetry.space_group_name_H-M   'P 1'
#
loop_
_entity.id
_entity.type
_entity.pdbx_description
1 polymer ?
#
loop_
_entity_poly.entity_id
_entity_poly.type
_entity_poly.pdbx_seq_one_letter_code
_entity_poly.pdbx_strand_id
1 'polypeptide(L)'
;MSIAKTGLTFLAALVLHVPAQAQQATPPKKPSLTIIDANGKEVKVATYRFVEGTRRLGWLAPKKEQPKQEEPKKNDTTGQPPRQTSVAEGPEALAFREDNSTDYVEGVLTLIPLDNIRAIEFDNDKKVMTVRVAGGAKTEDDIVLTGTTRFARVNKLSIEAEVDKGEMGVASLKYQGGIPRGIKAVHFSDPKPIEKPKAGTTANLTLVTRPKTTAKVTELKTLFRTESGEKLFNVLTFKQTLKIDLGKIKKLVAADDQGSDWQVTLKDGETETYVLLKSAMLDGKPAQLQGLVGRVPAGYRLFPLHTVAELTFDE
;
A
#
# COMPACT_ATOMS: atom_id res chain seq x y z
N MET A 1 33.70 -41.44 73.23
CA MET A 1 34.94 -41.33 72.42
C MET A 1 34.61 -41.68 70.99
N SER A 2 34.53 -40.70 70.08
CA SER A 2 35.10 -40.81 68.74
C SER A 2 34.92 -39.47 68.03
N ILE A 3 36.04 -38.90 67.58
CA ILE A 3 36.20 -37.59 66.96
C ILE A 3 36.16 -37.83 65.44
N ALA A 4 35.18 -37.27 64.74
CA ALA A 4 35.12 -37.33 63.28
C ALA A 4 35.60 -35.99 62.69
N LYS A 5 36.70 -36.08 61.93
CA LYS A 5 37.52 -34.98 61.44
C LYS A 5 36.90 -34.31 60.21
N THR A 6 36.97 -32.99 60.23
CA THR A 6 36.73 -32.04 59.15
C THR A 6 37.71 -32.27 58.00
N GLY A 7 37.19 -32.50 56.78
CA GLY A 7 37.95 -32.53 55.54
C GLY A 7 37.53 -31.36 54.65
N LEU A 8 38.39 -30.33 54.58
CA LEU A 8 38.21 -29.16 53.74
C LEU A 8 38.86 -29.43 52.37
N THR A 9 38.06 -29.63 51.33
CA THR A 9 38.54 -29.85 49.96
C THR A 9 38.54 -28.52 49.20
N PHE A 10 39.72 -28.00 48.88
CA PHE A 10 39.88 -26.84 47.99
C PHE A 10 39.65 -27.27 46.53
N LEU A 11 38.58 -26.77 45.91
CA LEU A 11 38.32 -26.94 44.47
C LEU A 11 38.99 -25.80 43.71
N ALA A 12 40.04 -26.11 42.93
CA ALA A 12 40.69 -25.14 42.05
C ALA A 12 39.80 -24.90 40.81
N ALA A 13 39.24 -23.70 40.70
CA ALA A 13 38.47 -23.28 39.53
C ALA A 13 39.42 -22.89 38.38
N LEU A 14 39.50 -23.76 37.37
CA LEU A 14 40.19 -23.48 36.11
C LEU A 14 39.29 -22.58 35.24
N VAL A 15 39.58 -21.29 35.18
CA VAL A 15 38.87 -20.33 34.30
C VAL A 15 39.39 -20.51 32.87
N LEU A 16 38.68 -21.29 32.07
CA LEU A 16 38.89 -21.36 30.62
C LEU A 16 38.46 -20.03 29.99
N HIS A 17 39.42 -19.24 29.50
CA HIS A 17 39.16 -18.09 28.65
C HIS A 17 38.58 -18.57 27.32
N VAL A 18 37.26 -18.44 27.16
CA VAL A 18 36.61 -18.58 25.86
C VAL A 18 36.88 -17.29 25.08
N PRO A 19 37.60 -17.31 23.95
CA PRO A 19 37.75 -16.12 23.12
C PRO A 19 36.36 -15.71 22.65
N ALA A 20 36.00 -14.46 22.94
CA ALA A 20 34.78 -13.84 22.43
C ALA A 20 34.85 -13.82 20.90
N GLN A 21 34.24 -14.82 20.25
CA GLN A 21 33.97 -14.78 18.82
C GLN A 21 33.05 -13.58 18.60
N ALA A 22 33.60 -12.52 18.00
CA ALA A 22 32.83 -11.40 17.50
C ALA A 22 31.73 -11.99 16.59
N GLN A 23 30.48 -11.94 17.06
CA GLN A 23 29.32 -12.31 16.27
C GLN A 23 29.31 -11.39 15.06
N GLN A 24 29.77 -11.91 13.91
CA GLN A 24 29.62 -11.23 12.64
C GLN A 24 28.11 -11.06 12.43
N ALA A 25 27.66 -9.81 12.48
CA ALA A 25 26.27 -9.45 12.24
C ALA A 25 25.86 -10.02 10.88
N THR A 26 24.92 -10.96 10.90
CA THR A 26 24.42 -11.58 9.67
C THR A 26 23.79 -10.48 8.83
N PRO A 27 24.15 -10.33 7.55
CA PRO A 27 23.57 -9.29 6.71
C PRO A 27 22.04 -9.46 6.68
N PRO A 28 21.27 -8.36 6.70
CA PRO A 28 19.81 -8.42 6.75
C PRO A 28 19.30 -9.26 5.59
N LYS A 29 18.54 -10.31 5.92
CA LYS A 29 17.95 -11.21 4.94
C LYS A 29 17.04 -10.39 4.02
N LYS A 30 17.38 -10.33 2.72
CA LYS A 30 16.54 -9.66 1.73
C LYS A 30 15.17 -10.36 1.69
N PRO A 31 14.06 -9.61 1.58
CA PRO A 31 12.74 -10.22 1.42
C PRO A 31 12.76 -11.12 0.19
N SER A 32 12.30 -12.36 0.37
CA SER A 32 12.25 -13.35 -0.70
C SER A 32 10.80 -13.62 -1.10
N LEU A 33 10.62 -13.95 -2.37
CA LEU A 33 9.32 -14.26 -2.95
C LEU A 33 9.31 -15.71 -3.40
N THR A 34 8.27 -16.46 -3.08
CA THR A 34 8.04 -17.78 -3.67
C THR A 34 6.93 -17.67 -4.69
N ILE A 35 7.25 -17.94 -5.95
CA ILE A 35 6.30 -17.93 -7.05
C ILE A 35 5.89 -19.37 -7.34
N ILE A 36 4.59 -19.65 -7.39
CA ILE A 36 4.06 -20.96 -7.78
C ILE A 36 3.57 -20.83 -9.22
N ASP A 37 4.23 -21.51 -10.16
CA ASP A 37 3.91 -21.43 -11.58
C ASP A 37 2.59 -22.13 -11.95
N ALA A 38 2.21 -22.09 -13.24
CA ALA A 38 1.01 -22.74 -13.74
C ALA A 38 0.96 -24.26 -13.48
N ASN A 39 2.12 -24.91 -13.42
CA ASN A 39 2.27 -26.34 -13.17
C ASN A 39 2.34 -26.67 -11.67
N GLY A 40 2.29 -25.66 -10.79
CA GLY A 40 2.44 -25.85 -9.34
C GLY A 40 3.89 -25.92 -8.88
N LYS A 41 4.87 -25.63 -9.74
CA LYS A 41 6.27 -25.62 -9.36
C LYS A 41 6.58 -24.34 -8.58
N GLU A 42 7.20 -24.52 -7.42
CA GLU A 42 7.70 -23.40 -6.61
C GLU A 42 9.05 -22.89 -7.11
N VAL A 43 9.17 -21.58 -7.25
CA VAL A 43 10.40 -20.88 -7.60
C VAL A 43 10.64 -19.78 -6.57
N LYS A 44 11.67 -19.95 -5.74
CA LYS A 44 12.11 -18.93 -4.79
C LYS A 44 13.00 -17.93 -5.49
N VAL A 45 12.69 -16.64 -5.37
CA VAL A 45 13.43 -15.54 -5.99
C VAL A 45 13.76 -14.47 -4.94
N ALA A 46 15.01 -13.98 -4.98
CA ALA A 46 15.51 -12.95 -4.07
C ALA A 46 15.62 -11.57 -4.74
N THR A 47 15.78 -11.54 -6.07
CA THR A 47 15.80 -10.32 -6.87
C THR A 47 14.59 -10.34 -7.80
N TYR A 48 13.65 -9.41 -7.56
CA TYR A 48 12.45 -9.28 -8.35
C TYR A 48 11.96 -7.84 -8.35
N ARG A 49 11.09 -7.51 -9.32
CA ARG A 49 10.32 -6.27 -9.35
C ARG A 49 8.92 -6.52 -9.88
N PHE A 50 7.96 -5.77 -9.37
CA PHE A 50 6.63 -5.71 -9.97
C PHE A 50 6.65 -4.73 -11.16
N VAL A 51 6.04 -5.15 -12.26
CA VAL A 51 5.94 -4.39 -13.51
C VAL A 51 4.50 -3.94 -13.76
N GLU A 52 3.53 -4.72 -13.26
CA GLU A 52 2.10 -4.44 -13.37
C GLU A 52 1.39 -4.92 -12.10
N GLY A 53 0.27 -4.28 -11.76
CA GLY A 53 -0.57 -4.64 -10.63
C GLY A 53 -0.23 -3.89 -9.35
N THR A 54 0.85 -3.12 -9.33
CA THR A 54 1.28 -2.33 -8.18
C THR A 54 1.21 -0.83 -8.45
N ARG A 55 1.16 -0.05 -7.37
CA ARG A 55 1.21 1.41 -7.35
C ARG A 55 2.06 1.87 -6.18
N ARG A 56 2.93 2.85 -6.41
CA ARG A 56 3.71 3.47 -5.33
C ARG A 56 2.91 4.54 -4.62
N LEU A 57 2.91 4.50 -3.29
CA LEU A 57 2.15 5.42 -2.44
C LEU A 57 3.02 6.60 -2.04
N GLY A 58 3.30 7.51 -2.98
CA GLY A 58 4.22 8.63 -2.78
C GLY A 58 3.87 9.53 -1.59
N TRP A 59 2.59 9.65 -1.22
CA TRP A 59 2.14 10.40 -0.05
C TRP A 59 2.47 9.74 1.30
N LEU A 60 2.93 8.49 1.30
CA LEU A 60 3.45 7.79 2.48
C LEU A 60 4.98 7.78 2.50
N ALA A 61 5.65 8.42 1.53
CA ALA A 61 7.10 8.56 1.58
C ALA A 61 7.51 9.28 2.88
N PRO A 62 8.59 8.84 3.55
CA PRO A 62 9.11 9.57 4.69
C PRO A 62 9.44 11.00 4.24
N LYS A 63 9.00 11.99 5.01
CA LYS A 63 9.37 13.39 4.77
C LYS A 63 10.89 13.47 4.88
N LYS A 64 11.60 13.50 3.76
CA LYS A 64 13.03 13.84 3.77
C LYS A 64 13.12 15.24 4.33
N GLU A 65 13.86 15.42 5.42
CA GLU A 65 14.33 16.74 5.81
C GLU A 65 14.95 17.35 4.56
N GLN A 66 14.47 18.52 4.14
CA GLN A 66 15.01 19.18 2.96
C GLN A 66 16.52 19.24 3.16
N PRO A 67 17.32 18.64 2.25
CA PRO A 67 18.76 18.75 2.38
C PRO A 67 19.04 20.24 2.45
N LYS A 68 19.68 20.67 3.55
CA LYS A 68 20.21 22.03 3.66
C LYS A 68 20.90 22.28 2.33
N GLN A 69 20.50 23.33 1.61
CA GLN A 69 21.17 23.73 0.38
C GLN A 69 22.66 23.84 0.70
N GLU A 70 23.42 22.78 0.41
CA GLU A 70 24.85 22.88 0.40
C GLU A 70 25.15 23.86 -0.71
N GLU A 71 25.76 24.98 -0.35
CA GLU A 71 26.14 26.01 -1.29
C GLU A 71 26.87 25.34 -2.46
N PRO A 72 26.51 25.69 -3.71
CA PRO A 72 27.05 25.03 -4.88
C PRO A 72 28.58 25.16 -4.86
N LYS A 73 29.27 24.03 -4.62
CA LYS A 73 30.71 23.95 -4.78
C LYS A 73 31.03 24.18 -6.25
N LYS A 74 31.47 25.40 -6.58
CA LYS A 74 32.12 25.75 -7.86
C LYS A 74 33.38 24.89 -7.99
N ASN A 75 33.30 23.71 -8.61
CA ASN A 75 34.42 23.04 -9.30
C ASN A 75 34.03 21.64 -9.77
N ASP A 76 33.13 21.53 -10.76
CA ASP A 76 33.16 20.32 -11.58
C ASP A 76 32.82 20.64 -13.05
N THR A 77 33.87 20.61 -13.88
CA THR A 77 33.88 20.93 -15.31
C THR A 77 33.59 19.69 -16.15
N THR A 78 32.75 18.79 -15.65
CA THR A 78 32.33 17.59 -16.38
C THR A 78 30.86 17.75 -16.76
N GLY A 79 30.61 18.03 -18.05
CA GLY A 79 29.31 18.38 -18.63
C GLY A 79 28.25 17.28 -18.64
N GLN A 80 28.18 16.43 -17.60
CA GLN A 80 27.04 15.54 -17.40
C GLN A 80 25.95 16.31 -16.64
N PRO A 81 24.73 16.43 -17.20
CA PRO A 81 23.62 17.01 -16.46
C PRO A 81 23.39 16.20 -15.18
N PRO A 82 23.15 16.87 -14.03
CA PRO A 82 22.94 16.18 -12.77
C PRO A 82 21.80 15.17 -12.91
N ARG A 83 22.09 13.89 -12.62
CA ARG A 83 21.08 12.82 -12.56
C ARG A 83 19.95 13.30 -11.65
N GLN A 84 18.79 13.49 -12.25
CA GLN A 84 17.56 13.92 -11.60
C GLN A 84 17.39 13.15 -10.29
N THR A 85 17.42 13.87 -9.17
CA THR A 85 17.34 13.31 -7.82
C THR A 85 16.08 12.47 -7.69
N SER A 86 16.23 11.19 -7.33
CA SER A 86 15.11 10.28 -7.14
C SER A 86 14.17 10.85 -6.07
N VAL A 87 12.95 11.17 -6.49
CA VAL A 87 11.85 11.51 -5.58
C VAL A 87 11.78 10.40 -4.54
N ALA A 88 11.69 10.75 -3.25
CA ALA A 88 11.57 9.75 -2.20
C ALA A 88 10.37 8.84 -2.53
N GLU A 89 10.65 7.59 -2.90
CA GLU A 89 9.59 6.69 -3.34
C GLU A 89 8.91 6.13 -2.10
N GLY A 90 7.62 6.41 -1.93
CA GLY A 90 6.82 5.77 -0.90
C GLY A 90 6.72 4.25 -1.12
N PRO A 91 6.14 3.51 -0.14
CA PRO A 91 5.98 2.07 -0.24
C PRO A 91 5.21 1.67 -1.50
N GLU A 92 5.59 0.55 -2.09
CA GLU A 92 4.85 -0.08 -3.17
C GLU A 92 3.66 -0.85 -2.59
N ALA A 93 2.50 -0.74 -3.24
CA ALA A 93 1.26 -1.39 -2.83
C ALA A 93 0.63 -2.13 -4.01
N LEU A 94 0.02 -3.27 -3.73
CA LEU A 94 -0.87 -3.95 -4.66
C LEU A 94 -2.11 -3.08 -4.90
N ALA A 95 -2.43 -2.84 -6.18
CA ALA A 95 -3.65 -2.16 -6.60
C ALA A 95 -4.74 -3.20 -6.85
N PHE A 96 -5.50 -3.51 -5.80
CA PHE A 96 -6.49 -4.58 -5.80
C PHE A 96 -7.91 -4.03 -6.00
N ARG A 97 -8.75 -4.75 -6.75
CA ARG A 97 -10.19 -4.50 -6.83
C ARG A 97 -10.93 -5.67 -6.23
N GLU A 98 -11.60 -5.41 -5.12
CA GLU A 98 -12.50 -6.39 -4.51
C GLU A 98 -13.68 -6.71 -5.43
N ASP A 99 -14.28 -7.88 -5.24
CA ASP A 99 -15.54 -8.21 -5.87
C ASP A 99 -16.61 -7.17 -5.50
N ASN A 100 -17.47 -6.83 -6.47
CA ASN A 100 -18.51 -5.82 -6.33
C ASN A 100 -18.00 -4.40 -6.02
N SER A 101 -16.73 -4.08 -6.31
CA SER A 101 -16.19 -2.74 -6.06
C SER A 101 -16.93 -1.66 -6.86
N THR A 102 -17.18 -1.92 -8.16
CA THR A 102 -18.05 -1.18 -9.11
C THR A 102 -17.99 -1.87 -10.49
N ASP A 103 -18.91 -1.55 -11.39
CA ASP A 103 -18.83 -1.96 -12.81
C ASP A 103 -17.98 -1.03 -13.70
N TYR A 104 -17.40 0.04 -13.14
CA TYR A 104 -16.62 1.02 -13.89
C TYR A 104 -15.17 0.57 -14.17
N VAL A 105 -14.63 1.02 -15.31
CA VAL A 105 -13.22 0.85 -15.68
C VAL A 105 -12.29 1.48 -14.63
N GLU A 106 -12.71 2.57 -14.01
CA GLU A 106 -12.03 3.26 -12.90
C GLU A 106 -12.76 3.03 -11.57
N GLY A 107 -12.88 1.76 -11.18
CA GLY A 107 -13.53 1.39 -9.93
C GLY A 107 -12.74 1.71 -8.65
N VAL A 108 -13.38 1.42 -7.52
CA VAL A 108 -12.76 1.53 -6.18
C VAL A 108 -11.55 0.59 -6.08
N LEU A 109 -10.41 1.14 -5.64
CA LEU A 109 -9.15 0.41 -5.49
C LEU A 109 -8.78 0.26 -4.02
N THR A 110 -8.48 -0.96 -3.60
CA THR A 110 -7.84 -1.24 -2.31
C THR A 110 -6.32 -1.32 -2.54
N LEU A 111 -5.59 -0.40 -1.92
CA LEU A 111 -4.14 -0.25 -2.01
C LEU A 111 -3.50 -0.91 -0.78
N ILE A 112 -2.92 -2.09 -0.99
CA ILE A 112 -2.39 -2.96 0.06
C ILE A 112 -0.86 -2.91 0.00
N PRO A 113 -0.14 -2.31 0.97
CA PRO A 113 1.31 -2.29 0.92
C PRO A 113 1.89 -3.71 0.82
N LEU A 114 2.86 -3.91 -0.06
CA LEU A 114 3.38 -5.25 -0.35
C LEU A 114 4.00 -5.94 0.88
N ASP A 115 4.62 -5.15 1.75
CA ASP A 115 5.16 -5.61 3.03
C ASP A 115 4.09 -6.23 3.95
N ASN A 116 2.81 -5.97 3.73
CA ASN A 116 1.71 -6.52 4.54
C ASN A 116 1.05 -7.75 3.92
N ILE A 117 1.43 -8.17 2.72
CA ILE A 117 0.80 -9.28 2.01
C ILE A 117 1.52 -10.58 2.36
N ARG A 118 0.78 -11.61 2.78
CA ARG A 118 1.33 -12.98 2.94
C ARG A 118 1.32 -13.74 1.63
N ALA A 119 0.18 -13.72 0.96
CA ALA A 119 -0.06 -14.51 -0.23
C ALA A 119 -0.99 -13.81 -1.21
N ILE A 120 -0.75 -14.06 -2.49
CA ILE A 120 -1.64 -13.77 -3.60
C ILE A 120 -1.88 -15.09 -4.32
N GLU A 121 -3.13 -15.53 -4.41
CA GLU A 121 -3.52 -16.78 -5.04
C GLU A 121 -4.42 -16.48 -6.25
N PHE A 122 -4.25 -17.23 -7.33
CA PHE A 122 -5.02 -17.11 -8.57
C PHE A 122 -5.73 -18.43 -8.88
N ASP A 123 -7.05 -18.40 -8.81
CA ASP A 123 -7.89 -19.44 -9.40
C ASP A 123 -8.17 -19.06 -10.86
N ASN A 124 -7.29 -19.53 -11.76
CA ASN A 124 -7.35 -19.18 -13.18
C ASN A 124 -8.61 -19.74 -13.87
N ASP A 125 -9.19 -20.82 -13.35
CA ASP A 125 -10.40 -21.43 -13.90
C ASP A 125 -11.63 -20.61 -13.50
N LYS A 126 -11.73 -20.20 -12.23
CA LYS A 126 -12.81 -19.33 -11.74
C LYS A 126 -12.59 -17.85 -12.04
N LYS A 127 -11.40 -17.49 -12.53
CA LYS A 127 -10.99 -16.09 -12.78
C LYS A 127 -11.11 -15.23 -11.52
N VAL A 128 -10.55 -15.73 -10.42
CA VAL A 128 -10.54 -15.08 -9.10
C VAL A 128 -9.10 -14.93 -8.61
N MET A 129 -8.82 -13.80 -7.97
CA MET A 129 -7.60 -13.50 -7.21
C MET A 129 -7.97 -13.38 -5.74
N THR A 130 -7.26 -14.09 -4.88
CA THR A 130 -7.39 -14.01 -3.42
C THR A 130 -6.12 -13.40 -2.85
N VAL A 131 -6.26 -12.39 -1.98
CA VAL A 131 -5.14 -11.74 -1.30
C VAL A 131 -5.28 -11.97 0.19
N ARG A 132 -4.24 -12.50 0.82
CA ARG A 132 -4.13 -12.66 2.28
C ARG A 132 -3.22 -11.57 2.84
N VAL A 133 -3.80 -10.66 3.60
CA VAL A 133 -3.09 -9.54 4.23
C VAL A 133 -2.87 -9.88 5.70
N ALA A 134 -1.65 -9.73 6.20
CA ALA A 134 -1.31 -9.99 7.58
C ALA A 134 -2.01 -9.00 8.51
N GLY A 135 -3.13 -9.39 9.11
CA GLY A 135 -3.85 -8.59 10.12
C GLY A 135 -3.24 -8.70 11.53
N GLY A 136 -2.46 -9.76 11.76
CA GLY A 136 -1.76 -10.06 13.01
C GLY A 136 -0.54 -10.92 12.74
N ALA A 137 0.08 -11.44 13.82
CA ALA A 137 1.28 -12.28 13.69
C ALA A 137 0.96 -13.64 13.08
N LYS A 138 -0.26 -14.16 13.32
CA LYS A 138 -0.69 -15.49 12.89
C LYS A 138 -1.56 -15.42 11.64
N THR A 139 -1.72 -16.55 10.96
CA THR A 139 -2.51 -16.66 9.72
C THR A 139 -4.01 -16.63 9.98
N GLU A 140 -4.48 -17.02 11.16
CA GLU A 140 -5.90 -16.88 11.54
C GLU A 140 -6.34 -15.41 11.66
N ASP A 141 -5.40 -14.49 11.87
CA ASP A 141 -5.65 -13.05 11.92
C ASP A 141 -5.66 -12.40 10.53
N ASP A 142 -5.45 -13.18 9.46
CA ASP A 142 -5.34 -12.65 8.11
C ASP A 142 -6.65 -12.06 7.63
N ILE A 143 -6.55 -10.91 6.98
CA ILE A 143 -7.66 -10.32 6.25
C ILE A 143 -7.62 -10.91 4.84
N VAL A 144 -8.68 -11.62 4.48
CA VAL A 144 -8.80 -12.27 3.17
C VAL A 144 -9.69 -11.43 2.27
N LEU A 145 -9.16 -11.03 1.12
CA LEU A 145 -9.88 -10.27 0.11
C LEU A 145 -9.97 -11.10 -1.18
N THR A 146 -11.12 -11.05 -1.85
CA THR A 146 -11.33 -11.71 -3.16
C THR A 146 -11.70 -10.68 -4.21
N GLY A 147 -11.24 -10.92 -5.43
CA GLY A 147 -11.42 -10.01 -6.55
C GLY A 147 -11.37 -10.75 -7.87
N THR A 148 -12.23 -10.38 -8.81
CA THR A 148 -12.26 -11.01 -10.12
C THR A 148 -11.06 -10.63 -11.00
N THR A 149 -10.56 -11.60 -11.77
CA THR A 149 -9.55 -11.38 -12.83
C THR A 149 -10.16 -11.44 -14.24
N ARG A 150 -11.50 -11.52 -14.36
CA ARG A 150 -12.16 -11.66 -15.66
C ARG A 150 -11.98 -10.45 -16.59
N PHE A 151 -11.76 -9.27 -16.00
CA PHE A 151 -11.66 -8.01 -16.73
C PHE A 151 -10.22 -7.67 -17.11
N ALA A 152 -10.06 -6.97 -18.23
CA ALA A 152 -8.76 -6.49 -18.66
C ALA A 152 -8.16 -5.53 -17.62
N ARG A 153 -6.87 -5.69 -17.31
CA ARG A 153 -6.10 -4.85 -16.37
C ARG A 153 -6.61 -4.83 -14.92
N VAL A 154 -7.63 -5.63 -14.57
CA VAL A 154 -8.12 -5.76 -13.21
C VAL A 154 -7.51 -7.00 -12.57
N ASN A 155 -6.90 -6.83 -11.39
CA ASN A 155 -6.32 -7.91 -10.60
C ASN A 155 -5.33 -8.77 -11.43
N LYS A 156 -4.53 -8.08 -12.24
CA LYS A 156 -3.41 -8.64 -13.01
C LYS A 156 -2.12 -8.27 -12.30
N LEU A 157 -1.15 -9.17 -12.35
CA LEU A 157 0.15 -8.99 -11.71
C LEU A 157 1.23 -9.43 -12.68
N SER A 158 2.24 -8.59 -12.92
CA SER A 158 3.42 -8.98 -13.69
C SER A 158 4.66 -8.80 -12.82
N ILE A 159 5.47 -9.86 -12.70
CA ILE A 159 6.71 -9.88 -11.92
C ILE A 159 7.85 -10.24 -12.85
N GLU A 160 8.93 -9.46 -12.82
CA GLU A 160 10.21 -9.83 -13.42
C GLU A 160 11.15 -10.24 -12.30
N ALA A 161 11.77 -11.40 -12.41
CA ALA A 161 12.66 -11.94 -11.39
C ALA A 161 13.89 -12.62 -11.99
N GLU A 162 15.00 -12.49 -11.28
CA GLU A 162 16.24 -13.20 -11.58
C GLU A 162 16.23 -14.54 -10.85
N VAL A 163 16.40 -15.62 -11.61
CA VAL A 163 16.42 -16.99 -11.10
C VAL A 163 17.77 -17.61 -11.38
N ASP A 164 18.47 -18.00 -10.33
CA ASP A 164 19.71 -18.75 -10.43
C ASP A 164 19.43 -20.18 -10.94
N LYS A 165 20.10 -20.56 -12.03
CA LYS A 165 20.00 -21.88 -12.68
C LYS A 165 21.27 -22.72 -12.44
N GLY A 166 22.07 -22.39 -11.44
CA GLY A 166 23.31 -23.07 -11.10
C GLY A 166 24.40 -22.79 -12.14
N GLU A 167 25.00 -23.85 -12.70
CA GLU A 167 26.07 -23.73 -13.70
C GLU A 167 25.64 -23.00 -14.99
N MET A 168 24.33 -22.94 -15.28
CA MET A 168 23.77 -22.19 -16.41
C MET A 168 23.69 -20.67 -16.18
N GLY A 169 24.00 -20.19 -14.97
CA GLY A 169 23.96 -18.77 -14.61
C GLY A 169 22.58 -18.25 -14.19
N VAL A 170 22.42 -16.93 -14.22
CA VAL A 170 21.21 -16.23 -13.79
C VAL A 170 20.31 -15.93 -15.00
N ALA A 171 19.05 -16.36 -14.95
CA ALA A 171 18.06 -16.08 -15.98
C ALA A 171 17.03 -15.05 -15.50
N SER A 172 16.71 -14.07 -16.33
CA SER A 172 15.60 -13.14 -16.10
C SER A 172 14.30 -13.75 -16.64
N LEU A 173 13.34 -13.98 -15.76
CA LEU A 173 12.04 -14.59 -16.08
C LEU A 173 10.91 -13.62 -15.76
N LYS A 174 9.89 -13.61 -16.62
CA LYS A 174 8.66 -12.84 -16.43
C LYS A 174 7.51 -13.76 -16.07
N TYR A 175 6.87 -13.48 -14.95
CA TYR A 175 5.73 -14.20 -14.41
C TYR A 175 4.49 -13.32 -14.50
N GLN A 176 3.36 -13.92 -14.86
CA GLN A 176 2.09 -13.20 -15.01
C GLN A 176 0.98 -13.91 -14.23
N GLY A 177 0.31 -13.19 -13.34
CA GLY A 177 -0.81 -13.64 -12.54
C GLY A 177 -2.15 -13.10 -13.05
N GLY A 178 -3.21 -13.86 -12.79
CA GLY A 178 -4.57 -13.50 -13.19
C GLY A 178 -4.84 -13.62 -14.69
N ILE A 179 -3.98 -14.29 -15.46
CA ILE A 179 -4.19 -14.59 -16.89
C ILE A 179 -4.32 -16.10 -17.09
N PRO A 180 -4.95 -16.56 -18.20
CA PRO A 180 -4.98 -17.99 -18.52
C PRO A 180 -3.57 -18.58 -18.57
N ARG A 181 -3.34 -19.69 -17.86
CA ARG A 181 -2.03 -20.36 -17.72
C ARG A 181 -0.93 -19.49 -17.07
N GLY A 182 -1.33 -18.45 -16.33
CA GLY A 182 -0.42 -17.67 -15.50
C GLY A 182 0.04 -18.42 -14.24
N ILE A 183 0.82 -17.74 -13.41
CA ILE A 183 1.19 -18.23 -12.08
C ILE A 183 -0.05 -18.49 -11.23
N LYS A 184 0.04 -19.48 -10.34
CA LYS A 184 -1.02 -19.85 -9.40
C LYS A 184 -0.94 -19.08 -8.10
N ALA A 185 0.26 -18.75 -7.63
CA ALA A 185 0.40 -18.00 -6.38
C ALA A 185 1.73 -17.26 -6.28
N VAL A 186 1.76 -16.32 -5.34
CA VAL A 186 2.92 -15.58 -4.89
C VAL A 186 2.88 -15.54 -3.37
N HIS A 187 3.91 -16.06 -2.70
CA HIS A 187 4.06 -16.00 -1.24
C HIS A 187 5.23 -15.10 -0.85
N PHE A 188 5.01 -14.22 0.11
CA PHE A 188 6.02 -13.32 0.66
C PHE A 188 6.61 -13.93 1.93
N SER A 189 7.93 -13.93 2.07
CA SER A 189 8.59 -14.66 3.17
C SER A 189 8.43 -14.01 4.54
N ASP A 190 8.33 -12.68 4.60
CA ASP A 190 8.42 -11.93 5.86
C ASP A 190 7.36 -10.80 5.93
N PRO A 191 6.05 -11.12 5.86
CA PRO A 191 5.00 -10.12 5.91
C PRO A 191 4.92 -9.48 7.30
N LYS A 192 4.78 -8.15 7.31
CA LYS A 192 4.56 -7.35 8.52
C LYS A 192 3.07 -7.23 8.78
N PRO A 193 2.60 -7.46 10.01
CA PRO A 193 1.22 -7.17 10.36
C PRO A 193 0.88 -5.71 10.05
N ILE A 194 -0.29 -5.48 9.46
CA ILE A 194 -0.77 -4.13 9.21
C ILE A 194 -1.04 -3.42 10.54
N GLU A 195 -0.58 -2.18 10.64
CA GLU A 195 -0.89 -1.35 11.78
C GLU A 195 -2.40 -1.10 11.83
N LYS A 196 -3.01 -1.40 12.98
CA LYS A 196 -4.42 -1.09 13.22
C LYS A 196 -4.66 0.41 12.98
N PRO A 197 -5.77 0.77 12.31
CA PRO A 197 -6.14 2.17 12.17
C PRO A 197 -6.16 2.86 13.55
N LYS A 198 -5.55 4.04 13.64
CA LYS A 198 -5.63 4.86 14.85
C LYS A 198 -7.07 5.32 15.02
N ALA A 199 -7.48 5.56 16.27
CA ALA A 199 -8.73 6.25 16.53
C ALA A 199 -8.69 7.61 15.80
N GLY A 200 -9.71 7.89 15.01
CA GLY A 200 -9.77 9.07 14.17
C GLY A 200 -11.16 9.23 13.56
N THR A 201 -11.34 10.33 12.83
CA THR A 201 -12.59 10.61 12.15
C THR A 201 -12.93 9.49 11.20
N THR A 202 -14.13 8.95 11.38
CA THR A 202 -14.66 7.83 10.62
C THR A 202 -15.68 8.34 9.63
N ALA A 203 -15.73 7.70 8.46
CA ALA A 203 -16.63 8.05 7.39
C ALA A 203 -17.25 6.81 6.75
N ASN A 204 -18.50 6.94 6.32
CA ASN A 204 -19.22 5.94 5.55
C ASN A 204 -19.44 6.46 4.14
N LEU A 205 -18.95 5.72 3.14
CA LEU A 205 -19.09 6.03 1.72
C LEU A 205 -20.06 5.04 1.09
N THR A 206 -21.23 5.51 0.68
CA THR A 206 -22.18 4.72 -0.09
C THR A 206 -21.82 4.81 -1.56
N LEU A 207 -21.60 3.66 -2.20
CA LEU A 207 -21.13 3.56 -3.57
C LEU A 207 -22.28 3.43 -4.58
N VAL A 208 -22.03 3.87 -5.81
CA VAL A 208 -22.94 3.73 -6.96
C VAL A 208 -22.83 2.30 -7.53
N THR A 209 -23.29 1.33 -6.74
CA THR A 209 -23.34 -0.10 -7.09
C THR A 209 -24.79 -0.59 -7.11
N ARG A 210 -25.03 -1.78 -7.66
CA ARG A 210 -26.37 -2.42 -7.72
C ARG A 210 -26.27 -3.85 -7.14
N PRO A 211 -26.71 -4.08 -5.89
CA PRO A 211 -27.23 -3.13 -4.92
C PRO A 211 -26.17 -2.14 -4.43
N LYS A 212 -26.59 -0.99 -3.87
CA LYS A 212 -25.67 -0.02 -3.27
C LYS A 212 -24.92 -0.67 -2.11
N THR A 213 -23.64 -0.36 -1.99
CA THR A 213 -22.75 -0.86 -0.92
C THR A 213 -22.16 0.30 -0.15
N THR A 214 -22.07 0.19 1.17
CA THR A 214 -21.43 1.21 2.01
C THR A 214 -20.08 0.72 2.52
N ALA A 215 -19.04 1.52 2.33
CA ALA A 215 -17.70 1.27 2.82
C ALA A 215 -17.38 2.19 4.01
N LYS A 216 -16.99 1.60 5.13
CA LYS A 216 -16.53 2.33 6.32
C LYS A 216 -15.02 2.50 6.28
N VAL A 217 -14.54 3.73 6.49
CA VAL A 217 -13.12 4.07 6.47
C VAL A 217 -12.76 5.07 7.57
N THR A 218 -11.49 5.12 7.93
CA THR A 218 -10.95 6.13 8.86
C THR A 218 -9.97 7.06 8.14
N GLU A 219 -9.71 8.24 8.71
CA GLU A 219 -8.69 9.17 8.19
C GLU A 219 -8.91 9.56 6.72
N LEU A 220 -10.17 9.79 6.32
CA LEU A 220 -10.52 10.13 4.93
C LEU A 220 -9.86 11.44 4.49
N LYS A 221 -9.22 11.41 3.31
CA LYS A 221 -8.52 12.53 2.69
C LYS A 221 -8.84 12.62 1.20
N THR A 222 -8.62 13.76 0.58
CA THR A 222 -8.64 13.91 -0.87
C THR A 222 -7.27 13.56 -1.45
N LEU A 223 -7.26 12.79 -2.54
CA LEU A 223 -6.03 12.46 -3.26
C LEU A 223 -5.93 13.29 -4.53
N PHE A 224 -4.86 14.08 -4.63
CA PHE A 224 -4.54 14.84 -5.83
C PHE A 224 -3.27 14.34 -6.49
N ARG A 225 -3.24 14.35 -7.81
CA ARG A 225 -2.04 14.14 -8.62
C ARG A 225 -1.50 15.51 -9.08
N THR A 226 -0.25 15.78 -8.81
CA THR A 226 0.50 16.93 -9.33
C THR A 226 1.65 16.44 -10.21
N GLU A 227 2.38 17.35 -10.85
CA GLU A 227 3.60 17.02 -11.61
C GLU A 227 4.67 16.34 -10.75
N SER A 228 4.71 16.64 -9.45
CA SER A 228 5.65 16.05 -8.50
C SER A 228 5.19 14.71 -7.91
N GLY A 229 4.06 14.18 -8.36
CA GLY A 229 3.47 12.95 -7.85
C GLY A 229 2.17 13.19 -7.06
N GLU A 230 1.84 12.23 -6.20
CA GLU A 230 0.52 12.16 -5.58
C GLU A 230 0.57 12.69 -4.14
N LYS A 231 -0.41 13.50 -3.74
CA LYS A 231 -0.48 14.19 -2.45
C LYS A 231 -1.87 14.07 -1.84
N LEU A 232 -1.91 13.93 -0.52
CA LEU A 232 -3.15 13.93 0.25
C LEU A 232 -3.43 15.29 0.86
N PHE A 233 -4.70 15.71 0.82
CA PHE A 233 -5.19 16.94 1.46
C PHE A 233 -6.46 16.64 2.26
N ASN A 234 -6.82 17.54 3.18
CA ASN A 234 -8.08 17.45 3.93
C ASN A 234 -9.16 18.36 3.33
N VAL A 235 -9.04 18.76 2.05
CA VAL A 235 -9.88 19.80 1.46
C VAL A 235 -10.49 19.35 0.15
N LEU A 236 -11.77 19.68 -0.05
CA LEU A 236 -12.43 19.65 -1.36
C LEU A 236 -12.48 21.07 -1.92
N THR A 237 -12.27 21.21 -3.23
CA THR A 237 -12.30 22.51 -3.91
C THR A 237 -13.48 22.54 -4.87
N PHE A 238 -14.33 23.55 -4.73
CA PHE A 238 -15.53 23.77 -5.53
C PHE A 238 -15.38 24.99 -6.44
N LYS A 239 -16.33 25.20 -7.35
CA LYS A 239 -16.41 26.42 -8.19
C LYS A 239 -16.35 27.69 -7.32
N GLN A 240 -15.97 28.81 -7.95
CA GLN A 240 -15.64 30.06 -7.26
C GLN A 240 -14.48 29.92 -6.25
N THR A 241 -13.66 28.86 -6.40
CA THR A 241 -12.48 28.58 -5.56
C THR A 241 -12.78 28.31 -4.08
N LEU A 242 -14.04 28.01 -3.74
CA LEU A 242 -14.43 27.64 -2.39
C LEU A 242 -13.71 26.36 -1.97
N LYS A 243 -13.04 26.42 -0.81
CA LYS A 243 -12.27 25.31 -0.24
C LYS A 243 -12.92 24.91 1.08
N ILE A 244 -13.44 23.69 1.14
CA ILE A 244 -14.10 23.16 2.34
C ILE A 244 -13.26 22.04 2.92
N ASP A 245 -12.89 22.17 4.19
CA ASP A 245 -12.18 21.13 4.93
C ASP A 245 -13.13 19.96 5.21
N LEU A 246 -12.70 18.72 4.94
CA LEU A 246 -13.47 17.50 5.15
C LEU A 246 -13.97 17.37 6.60
N GLY A 247 -13.21 17.85 7.58
CA GLY A 247 -13.59 17.82 8.99
C GLY A 247 -14.74 18.76 9.36
N LYS A 248 -15.10 19.71 8.48
CA LYS A 248 -16.26 20.60 8.62
C LYS A 248 -17.52 20.05 7.95
N ILE A 249 -17.38 19.03 7.11
CA ILE A 249 -18.48 18.42 6.37
C ILE A 249 -19.13 17.36 7.26
N LYS A 250 -20.46 17.38 7.32
CA LYS A 250 -21.28 16.33 7.95
C LYS A 250 -21.67 15.27 6.90
N LYS A 251 -22.12 15.73 5.74
CA LYS A 251 -22.63 14.86 4.66
C LYS A 251 -22.38 15.46 3.28
N LEU A 252 -22.05 14.62 2.30
CA LEU A 252 -22.06 14.92 0.88
C LEU A 252 -23.00 13.95 0.16
N VAL A 253 -23.83 14.45 -0.75
CA VAL A 253 -24.65 13.62 -1.63
C VAL A 253 -24.41 14.06 -3.07
N ALA A 254 -24.12 13.11 -3.96
CA ALA A 254 -24.03 13.40 -5.39
C ALA A 254 -25.41 13.87 -5.88
N ALA A 255 -25.47 15.08 -6.42
CA ALA A 255 -26.70 15.67 -6.96
C ALA A 255 -26.93 15.27 -8.44
N ASP A 256 -25.90 14.75 -9.09
CA ASP A 256 -25.93 14.21 -10.45
C ASP A 256 -25.27 12.82 -10.52
N ASP A 257 -25.37 12.17 -11.69
CA ASP A 257 -24.72 10.89 -11.96
C ASP A 257 -23.25 11.05 -12.43
N GLN A 258 -22.84 12.27 -12.78
CA GLN A 258 -21.49 12.59 -13.26
C GLN A 258 -20.49 12.88 -12.13
N GLY A 259 -20.98 12.98 -10.89
CA GLY A 259 -20.23 13.37 -9.69
C GLY A 259 -19.68 14.80 -9.75
N SER A 260 -20.36 15.71 -10.45
CA SER A 260 -19.91 17.11 -10.59
C SER A 260 -20.60 18.01 -9.58
N ASP A 261 -21.91 17.88 -9.44
CA ASP A 261 -22.70 18.64 -8.47
C ASP A 261 -22.90 17.83 -7.19
N TRP A 262 -22.68 18.48 -6.05
CA TRP A 262 -22.73 17.85 -4.72
C TRP A 262 -23.55 18.70 -3.77
N GLN A 263 -24.54 18.11 -3.14
CA GLN A 263 -25.19 18.71 -1.98
C GLN A 263 -24.30 18.48 -0.76
N VAL A 264 -23.87 19.57 -0.12
CA VAL A 264 -22.92 19.59 0.98
C VAL A 264 -23.63 20.09 2.23
N THR A 265 -23.75 19.23 3.22
CA THR A 265 -24.22 19.59 4.56
C THR A 265 -23.03 19.75 5.49
N LEU A 266 -22.86 20.95 6.04
CA LEU A 266 -21.83 21.27 7.02
C LEU A 266 -22.26 20.86 8.44
N LYS A 267 -21.30 20.85 9.38
CA LYS A 267 -21.55 20.44 10.77
C LYS A 267 -22.45 21.40 11.57
N ASP A 268 -22.57 22.65 11.13
CA ASP A 268 -23.54 23.62 11.68
C ASP A 268 -24.97 23.43 11.14
N GLY A 269 -25.17 22.49 10.20
CA GLY A 269 -26.45 22.18 9.59
C GLY A 269 -26.72 22.92 8.29
N GLU A 270 -25.87 23.88 7.88
CA GLU A 270 -26.00 24.55 6.59
C GLU A 270 -25.89 23.54 5.45
N THR A 271 -26.77 23.64 4.46
CA THR A 271 -26.79 22.75 3.31
C THR A 271 -26.87 23.55 2.02
N GLU A 272 -25.85 23.42 1.18
CA GLU A 272 -25.76 24.10 -0.11
C GLU A 272 -25.33 23.12 -1.21
N THR A 273 -25.68 23.41 -2.45
CA THR A 273 -25.21 22.62 -3.60
C THR A 273 -24.02 23.32 -4.24
N TYR A 274 -22.90 22.61 -4.40
CA TYR A 274 -21.69 23.12 -5.02
C TYR A 274 -21.23 22.23 -6.16
N VAL A 275 -20.55 22.83 -7.13
CA VAL A 275 -19.89 22.09 -8.22
C VAL A 275 -18.45 21.80 -7.85
N LEU A 276 -18.11 20.52 -7.69
CA LEU A 276 -16.77 20.08 -7.30
C LEU A 276 -15.78 20.18 -8.47
N LEU A 277 -14.61 20.77 -8.22
CA LEU A 277 -13.57 20.89 -9.23
C LEU A 277 -12.68 19.65 -9.27
N LYS A 278 -12.60 19.02 -10.45
CA LYS A 278 -11.67 17.91 -10.72
C LYS A 278 -10.21 18.39 -10.89
N SER A 279 -10.00 19.68 -11.13
CA SER A 279 -8.69 20.32 -11.24
C SER A 279 -8.63 21.56 -10.36
N ALA A 280 -7.54 21.75 -9.62
CA ALA A 280 -7.35 22.87 -8.71
C ALA A 280 -5.88 23.32 -8.66
N MET A 281 -5.63 24.51 -8.11
CA MET A 281 -4.28 24.96 -7.75
C MET A 281 -4.01 24.61 -6.27
N LEU A 282 -3.03 23.73 -6.04
CA LEU A 282 -2.57 23.33 -4.71
C LEU A 282 -1.09 23.70 -4.56
N ASP A 283 -0.77 24.46 -3.52
CA ASP A 283 0.57 25.02 -3.30
C ASP A 283 1.13 25.77 -4.53
N GLY A 284 0.25 26.48 -5.25
CA GLY A 284 0.61 27.20 -6.48
C GLY A 284 0.85 26.31 -7.71
N LYS A 285 0.59 25.00 -7.62
CA LYS A 285 0.79 24.05 -8.73
C LYS A 285 -0.55 23.45 -9.20
N PRO A 286 -0.71 23.21 -10.51
CA PRO A 286 -1.86 22.47 -11.02
C PRO A 286 -1.93 21.06 -10.40
N ALA A 287 -3.13 20.67 -10.02
CA ALA A 287 -3.41 19.39 -9.39
C ALA A 287 -4.73 18.82 -9.90
N GLN A 288 -4.78 17.49 -10.13
CA GLN A 288 -5.98 16.77 -10.56
C GLN A 288 -6.48 15.87 -9.43
N LEU A 289 -7.74 16.05 -9.03
CA LEU A 289 -8.41 15.23 -8.03
C LEU A 289 -8.62 13.81 -8.57
N GLN A 290 -7.99 12.84 -7.91
CA GLN A 290 -8.10 11.42 -8.26
C GLN A 290 -9.25 10.74 -7.52
N GLY A 291 -9.65 11.26 -6.36
CA GLY A 291 -10.72 10.71 -5.54
C GLY A 291 -10.51 10.95 -4.05
N LEU A 292 -11.20 10.15 -3.24
CA LEU A 292 -11.08 10.12 -1.79
C LEU A 292 -10.26 8.89 -1.38
N VAL A 293 -9.35 9.03 -0.42
CA VAL A 293 -8.55 7.93 0.13
C VAL A 293 -8.80 7.84 1.62
N GLY A 294 -9.25 6.67 2.08
CA GLY A 294 -9.41 6.37 3.50
C GLY A 294 -8.64 5.11 3.89
N ARG A 295 -8.34 4.96 5.17
CA ARG A 295 -7.73 3.76 5.72
C ARG A 295 -8.80 2.68 5.96
N VAL A 296 -8.46 1.44 5.61
CA VAL A 296 -9.29 0.23 5.79
C VAL A 296 -8.46 -0.85 6.48
N PRO A 297 -9.07 -1.92 7.02
CA PRO A 297 -8.32 -2.96 7.72
C PRO A 297 -7.14 -3.54 6.92
N ALA A 298 -7.26 -3.66 5.59
CA ALA A 298 -6.24 -4.23 4.72
C ALA A 298 -5.23 -3.21 4.13
N GLY A 299 -5.37 -1.91 4.42
CA GLY A 299 -4.51 -0.88 3.83
C GLY A 299 -5.25 0.44 3.63
N TYR A 300 -5.24 0.94 2.40
CA TYR A 300 -5.94 2.14 2.00
C TYR A 300 -6.96 1.82 0.92
N ARG A 301 -8.04 2.59 0.82
CA ARG A 301 -9.03 2.46 -0.24
C ARG A 301 -9.20 3.79 -0.94
N LEU A 302 -9.00 3.80 -2.25
CA LEU A 302 -9.22 4.93 -3.15
C LEU A 302 -10.60 4.80 -3.78
N PHE A 303 -11.42 5.81 -3.57
CA PHE A 303 -12.76 5.97 -4.10
C PHE A 303 -12.76 7.09 -5.14
N PRO A 304 -12.72 6.77 -6.44
CA PRO A 304 -12.97 7.77 -7.47
C PRO A 304 -14.35 8.39 -7.28
N LEU A 305 -14.47 9.70 -7.43
CA LEU A 305 -15.70 10.42 -7.01
C LEU A 305 -16.96 9.96 -7.74
N HIS A 306 -16.85 9.57 -9.01
CA HIS A 306 -17.99 9.03 -9.78
C HIS A 306 -18.52 7.70 -9.23
N THR A 307 -17.76 7.03 -8.35
CA THR A 307 -18.19 5.78 -7.68
C THR A 307 -18.92 6.05 -6.36
N VAL A 308 -18.95 7.28 -5.86
CA VAL A 308 -19.50 7.64 -4.55
C VAL A 308 -20.85 8.34 -4.75
N ALA A 309 -21.90 7.76 -4.18
CA ALA A 309 -23.24 8.36 -4.16
C ALA A 309 -23.44 9.29 -2.96
N GLU A 310 -22.90 8.88 -1.79
CA GLU A 310 -23.03 9.61 -0.54
C GLU A 310 -21.79 9.40 0.33
N LEU A 311 -21.37 10.44 1.04
CA LEU A 311 -20.36 10.40 2.09
C LEU A 311 -20.99 10.98 3.36
N THR A 312 -20.87 10.27 4.47
CA THR A 312 -21.27 10.74 5.80
C THR A 312 -20.12 10.58 6.77
N PHE A 313 -19.90 11.59 7.62
CA PHE A 313 -18.95 11.50 8.73
C PHE A 313 -19.70 11.14 10.00
N ASP A 314 -19.13 10.22 10.78
CA ASP A 314 -19.63 9.92 12.13
C ASP A 314 -19.43 11.18 13.01
N GLU A 315 -20.43 11.50 13.85
CA GLU A 315 -20.40 12.67 14.75
C GLU A 315 -19.31 12.57 15.83
#